data_AF-A0A949TV76-F1
#
_entry.id   AF-A0A949TV76-F1
#
_cell.length_a   1.000
_cell.length_b   1.000
_cell.length_c   1.000
_cell.angle_alpha   90.00
_cell.angle_beta   90.00
_cell.angle_gamma   90.00
#
_symmetry.space_group_name_H-M   'P 1'
#
loop_
_entity.id
_entity.type
_entity.pdbx_description
1 polymer ?
#
loop_
_entity_poly.entity_id
_entity_poly.type
_entity_poly.pdbx_seq_one_letter_code
_entity_poly.pdbx_strand_id
1 'polypeptide(L)'
;MKGKTHAGIGIVTFLSLYSRLPEKFNYIGIIVVVIASILPDIDHPKSVINKYILPFKNKTTKIILYMCIGIIILWYDYLYTKEPVLKALGISFMIIAVSSHRNGLTHSLSGMVIFSFIAGYIGNIYNINYLTYYFMIGYGMHLLCDMATNRGVPLLYPFKNKKIKFPITYKTNSKIGTTIEELLAIFGLLFAIYKIPMIFINKH
;
A
#
# COMPACT_ATOMS: atom_id res chain seq x y z
N MET A 1 -11.75 -0.35 -2.86
CA MET A 1 -12.11 1.08 -2.71
C MET A 1 -11.30 1.87 -3.77
N LYS A 2 -11.22 3.20 -3.77
CA LYS A 2 -10.27 3.94 -4.63
C LYS A 2 -8.92 4.14 -3.91
N GLY A 3 -7.80 4.10 -4.65
CA GLY A 3 -6.45 4.31 -4.10
C GLY A 3 -6.28 5.57 -3.26
N LYS A 4 -6.91 6.68 -3.65
CA LYS A 4 -6.90 7.93 -2.87
C LYS A 4 -7.56 7.80 -1.49
N THR A 5 -8.61 6.99 -1.39
CA THR A 5 -9.29 6.72 -0.12
C THR A 5 -8.43 5.80 0.75
N HIS A 6 -7.73 4.83 0.16
CA HIS A 6 -6.77 3.99 0.90
C HIS A 6 -5.66 4.84 1.51
N ALA A 7 -5.05 5.75 0.74
CA ALA A 7 -4.04 6.67 1.24
C ALA A 7 -4.56 7.56 2.38
N GLY A 8 -5.75 8.14 2.21
CA GLY A 8 -6.37 8.98 3.25
C GLY A 8 -6.61 8.22 4.55
N ILE A 9 -7.19 7.02 4.47
CA ILE A 9 -7.45 6.20 5.66
C ILE A 9 -6.14 5.72 6.29
N GLY A 10 -5.11 5.40 5.50
CA GLY A 10 -3.77 5.11 5.99
C GLY A 10 -3.22 6.26 6.84
N ILE A 11 -3.25 7.49 6.32
CA ILE A 11 -2.82 8.70 7.05
C ILE A 11 -3.60 8.85 8.36
N VAL A 12 -4.93 8.78 8.32
CA VAL A 12 -5.78 8.90 9.52
C VAL A 12 -5.44 7.84 10.56
N THR A 13 -5.19 6.60 10.11
CA THR A 13 -4.83 5.49 10.99
C THR A 13 -3.47 5.75 11.66
N PHE A 14 -2.47 6.20 10.89
CA PHE A 14 -1.18 6.59 11.43
C PHE A 14 -1.29 7.73 12.45
N LEU A 15 -2.00 8.81 12.12
CA LEU A 15 -2.24 9.94 13.03
C LEU A 15 -3.05 9.58 14.28
N SER A 16 -3.81 8.49 14.25
CA SER A 16 -4.54 7.98 15.41
C SER A 16 -3.67 7.11 16.31
N LEU A 17 -2.68 6.44 15.73
CA LEU A 17 -1.84 5.45 16.41
C LEU A 17 -0.43 5.95 16.74
N TYR A 18 0.02 7.10 16.23
CA TYR A 18 1.41 7.56 16.37
C TYR A 18 1.92 7.61 17.81
N SER A 19 1.04 7.88 18.79
CA SER A 19 1.43 7.93 20.21
C SER A 19 1.67 6.57 20.83
N ARG A 20 1.19 5.50 20.18
CA ARG A 20 1.39 4.10 20.57
C ARG A 20 2.51 3.42 19.78
N LEU A 21 3.08 4.10 18.79
CA LEU A 21 4.20 3.58 18.03
C LEU A 21 5.50 3.75 18.84
N PRO A 22 6.46 2.80 18.70
CA PRO A 22 7.74 2.88 19.40
C PRO A 22 8.49 4.18 19.13
N GLU A 23 8.42 4.64 17.88
CA GLU A 23 8.83 5.98 17.50
C GLU A 23 7.60 6.89 17.46
N LYS A 24 7.72 8.06 18.10
CA LYS A 24 6.70 9.10 18.05
C LYS A 24 6.53 9.60 16.61
N PHE A 25 5.69 10.62 16.41
CA PHE A 25 5.41 11.17 15.09
C PHE A 25 6.68 11.48 14.26
N ASN A 26 6.75 10.88 13.07
CA ASN A 26 7.81 11.03 12.06
C ASN A 26 7.18 11.22 10.65
N TYR A 27 7.69 12.19 9.89
CA TYR A 27 7.24 12.47 8.52
C TYR A 27 7.54 11.34 7.53
N ILE A 28 8.64 10.61 7.72
CA ILE A 28 8.96 9.40 6.94
C ILE A 28 7.82 8.39 7.10
N GLY A 29 7.27 8.25 8.31
CA GLY A 29 6.13 7.38 8.59
C GLY A 29 4.91 7.72 7.73
N ILE A 30 4.57 9.00 7.55
CA ILE A 30 3.47 9.42 6.68
C ILE A 30 3.72 8.98 5.23
N ILE A 31 4.92 9.26 4.71
CA ILE A 31 5.28 8.92 3.32
C ILE A 31 5.17 7.41 3.09
N VAL A 32 5.72 6.62 4.01
CA VAL A 32 5.71 5.16 3.94
C VAL A 32 4.29 4.61 4.02
N VAL A 33 3.47 5.13 4.94
CA VAL A 33 2.06 4.72 5.07
C VAL A 33 1.29 5.00 3.78
N VAL A 34 1.50 6.16 3.14
CA VAL A 34 0.85 6.51 1.87
C VAL A 34 1.28 5.55 0.76
N ILE A 35 2.59 5.32 0.61
CA ILE A 35 3.14 4.40 -0.39
C ILE A 35 2.57 2.99 -0.17
N ALA A 36 2.65 2.47 1.06
CA ALA A 36 2.18 1.14 1.41
C ALA A 36 0.66 0.97 1.24
N SER A 37 -0.13 2.04 1.45
CA SER A 37 -1.59 2.02 1.24
C SER A 37 -2.00 1.95 -0.23
N ILE A 38 -1.14 2.42 -1.14
CA ILE A 38 -1.40 2.44 -2.59
C ILE A 38 -0.74 1.25 -3.29
N LEU A 39 0.34 0.70 -2.73
CA LEU A 39 1.14 -0.38 -3.33
C LEU A 39 0.31 -1.57 -3.83
N PRO A 40 -0.67 -2.12 -3.06
CA PRO A 40 -1.49 -3.23 -3.55
C PRO A 40 -2.21 -2.95 -4.87
N ASP A 41 -2.73 -1.74 -5.04
CA ASP A 41 -3.51 -1.33 -6.22
C ASP A 41 -2.65 -1.21 -7.49
N ILE A 42 -1.32 -1.15 -7.38
CA ILE A 42 -0.39 -1.04 -8.51
C ILE A 42 -0.51 -2.26 -9.45
N ASP A 43 -0.99 -3.38 -8.96
CA ASP A 43 -1.23 -4.59 -9.76
C ASP A 43 -2.34 -4.43 -10.83
N HIS A 44 -3.14 -3.35 -10.77
CA HIS A 44 -4.24 -3.07 -11.68
C HIS A 44 -3.81 -2.13 -12.81
N PRO A 45 -4.02 -2.48 -14.10
CA PRO A 45 -3.60 -1.63 -15.22
C PRO A 45 -4.22 -0.23 -15.28
N LYS A 46 -5.33 0.01 -14.56
CA LYS A 46 -5.99 1.33 -14.47
C LYS A 46 -5.80 2.01 -13.10
N SER A 47 -4.86 1.52 -12.28
CA SER A 47 -4.51 2.13 -10.99
C SER A 47 -4.02 3.57 -11.16
N VAL A 48 -3.97 4.33 -10.06
CA VAL A 48 -3.53 5.73 -10.08
C VAL A 48 -2.15 5.86 -10.72
N ILE A 49 -1.22 4.99 -10.32
CA ILE A 49 0.17 4.99 -10.81
C ILE A 49 0.23 4.54 -12.27
N ASN A 50 -0.51 3.47 -12.63
CA ASN A 50 -0.48 2.92 -13.98
C ASN A 50 -1.11 3.81 -15.05
N LYS A 51 -1.89 4.82 -14.66
CA LYS A 51 -2.38 5.83 -15.60
C LYS A 51 -1.25 6.66 -16.23
N TYR A 52 -0.12 6.79 -15.54
CA TYR A 52 1.03 7.57 -15.98
C TYR A 52 2.16 6.69 -16.52
N ILE A 53 2.29 5.45 -16.01
CA ILE A 53 3.40 4.55 -16.36
C ILE A 53 3.08 3.65 -17.56
N LEU A 54 1.86 3.09 -17.65
CA LEU A 54 1.56 2.10 -18.68
C LEU A 54 1.17 2.78 -20.00
N PRO A 55 1.82 2.43 -21.13
CA PRO A 55 1.41 2.94 -22.44
C PRO A 55 0.02 2.45 -22.84
N PHE A 56 -0.29 1.19 -22.48
CA PHE A 56 -1.59 0.58 -22.70
C PHE A 56 -2.11 0.01 -21.38
N LYS A 57 -3.35 0.37 -21.02
CA LYS A 57 -3.99 0.03 -19.73
C LYS A 57 -4.57 -1.39 -19.72
N ASN A 58 -3.77 -2.38 -20.09
CA ASN A 58 -4.14 -3.79 -20.13
C ASN A 58 -3.18 -4.66 -19.28
N LYS A 59 -3.60 -5.90 -18.99
CA LYS A 59 -2.86 -6.83 -18.11
C LYS A 59 -1.49 -7.21 -18.70
N THR A 60 -1.45 -7.51 -20.00
CA THR A 60 -0.24 -7.97 -20.69
C THR A 60 0.85 -6.91 -20.66
N THR A 61 0.52 -5.68 -21.01
CA THR A 61 1.43 -4.54 -20.97
C THR A 61 1.95 -4.30 -19.56
N LYS A 62 1.10 -4.40 -18.52
CA LYS A 62 1.55 -4.30 -17.12
C LYS A 62 2.60 -5.36 -16.78
N ILE A 63 2.31 -6.62 -17.11
CA ILE A 63 3.22 -7.75 -16.82
C ILE A 63 4.57 -7.52 -17.51
N ILE A 64 4.55 -7.27 -18.83
CA ILE A 64 5.77 -7.08 -19.62
C ILE A 64 6.58 -5.90 -19.08
N LEU A 65 5.95 -4.74 -18.89
CA LEU A 65 6.65 -3.54 -18.47
C LEU A 65 7.30 -3.71 -17.09
N TYR A 66 6.57 -4.24 -16.10
CA TYR A 66 7.12 -4.44 -14.76
C TYR A 66 8.16 -5.56 -14.69
N MET A 67 8.04 -6.61 -15.52
CA MET A 67 9.11 -7.59 -15.67
C MET A 67 10.36 -6.95 -16.25
N CYS A 68 10.24 -6.17 -17.33
CA CYS A 68 11.38 -5.47 -17.93
C CYS A 68 12.04 -4.49 -16.95
N ILE A 69 11.25 -3.66 -16.25
CA ILE A 69 11.78 -2.73 -15.24
C ILE A 69 12.50 -3.50 -14.12
N GLY A 70 11.88 -4.56 -13.60
CA GLY A 70 12.49 -5.39 -12.56
C GLY A 70 13.82 -6.00 -13.01
N ILE A 71 13.87 -6.58 -14.21
CA ILE A 71 15.08 -7.19 -14.78
C ILE A 71 16.18 -6.14 -15.00
N ILE A 72 15.84 -4.97 -15.57
CA ILE A 72 16.81 -3.89 -15.81
C ILE A 72 17.41 -3.41 -14.50
N ILE A 73 16.57 -3.19 -13.46
CA ILE A 73 17.05 -2.75 -12.14
C ILE A 73 17.97 -3.81 -11.52
N LEU A 74 17.58 -5.09 -11.54
CA LEU A 74 18.39 -6.17 -10.98
C LEU A 74 19.71 -6.37 -11.74
N TRP A 75 19.67 -6.23 -13.06
CA TRP A 75 20.86 -6.35 -13.91
C TRP A 75 21.82 -5.18 -13.68
N TYR A 76 21.31 -3.95 -13.61
CA TYR A 76 22.09 -2.77 -13.25
C TYR A 76 22.69 -2.91 -11.84
N ASP A 77 21.89 -3.37 -10.88
CA ASP A 77 22.35 -3.59 -9.51
C ASP A 77 23.50 -4.60 -9.45
N TYR A 78 23.36 -5.71 -10.17
CA TYR A 78 24.36 -6.76 -10.23
C TYR A 78 25.70 -6.28 -10.81
N LEU A 79 25.66 -5.44 -11.85
CA LEU A 79 26.85 -4.97 -12.54
C LEU A 79 27.56 -3.81 -11.84
N TYR A 80 26.80 -2.87 -11.25
CA TYR A 80 27.36 -1.57 -10.86
C TYR A 80 27.29 -1.25 -9.37
N THR A 81 26.14 -1.43 -8.73
CA THR A 81 25.89 -0.86 -7.39
C THR A 81 25.97 -1.87 -6.27
N LYS A 82 25.41 -3.07 -6.45
CA LYS A 82 25.22 -4.09 -5.41
C LYS A 82 24.49 -3.54 -4.17
N GLU A 83 23.61 -2.57 -4.37
CA GLU A 83 22.88 -1.83 -3.35
C GLU A 83 21.57 -2.58 -2.97
N PRO A 84 21.35 -2.86 -1.67
CA PRO A 84 20.18 -3.58 -1.20
C PRO A 84 18.84 -2.97 -1.62
N VAL A 85 18.74 -1.63 -1.71
CA VAL A 85 17.51 -0.92 -2.14
C VAL A 85 17.16 -1.24 -3.59
N LEU A 86 18.14 -1.23 -4.49
CA LEU A 86 17.89 -1.51 -5.91
C LEU A 86 17.48 -2.98 -6.10
N LYS A 87 18.12 -3.89 -5.38
CA LYS A 87 17.72 -5.29 -5.34
C LYS A 87 16.28 -5.48 -4.86
N ALA A 88 15.92 -4.87 -3.74
CA ALA A 88 14.57 -4.90 -3.18
C ALA A 88 13.53 -4.32 -4.15
N LEU A 89 13.86 -3.21 -4.82
CA LEU A 89 12.99 -2.56 -5.80
C LEU A 89 12.76 -3.46 -7.02
N GLY A 90 13.82 -4.05 -7.57
CA GLY A 90 13.73 -4.96 -8.71
C GLY A 90 12.88 -6.20 -8.40
N ILE A 91 13.09 -6.84 -7.24
CA ILE A 91 12.28 -7.97 -6.77
C ILE A 91 10.81 -7.56 -6.59
N SER A 92 10.56 -6.37 -6.01
CA SER A 92 9.20 -5.85 -5.83
C SER A 92 8.46 -5.71 -7.15
N PHE A 93 9.12 -5.17 -8.19
CA PHE A 93 8.53 -5.07 -9.53
C PHE A 93 8.20 -6.44 -10.13
N MET A 94 9.08 -7.43 -9.98
CA MET A 94 8.80 -8.80 -10.46
C MET A 94 7.57 -9.40 -9.77
N ILE A 95 7.45 -9.24 -8.44
CA ILE A 95 6.29 -9.71 -7.67
C ILE A 95 5.00 -9.02 -8.14
N ILE A 96 5.01 -7.69 -8.32
CA ILE A 96 3.84 -6.92 -8.78
C ILE A 96 3.46 -7.29 -10.23
N ALA A 97 4.45 -7.60 -11.07
CA ALA A 97 4.23 -8.03 -12.44
C ALA A 97 3.37 -9.29 -12.47
N VAL A 98 3.77 -10.34 -11.76
CA VAL A 98 3.08 -11.64 -11.74
C VAL A 98 1.80 -11.64 -10.91
N SER A 99 1.62 -10.68 -9.99
CA SER A 99 0.39 -10.56 -9.22
C SER A 99 -0.82 -10.25 -10.11
N SER A 100 -1.88 -11.05 -9.95
CA SER A 100 -3.16 -10.82 -10.62
C SER A 100 -4.04 -9.92 -9.75
N HIS A 101 -4.60 -8.85 -10.34
CA HIS A 101 -5.45 -7.92 -9.60
C HIS A 101 -6.60 -8.64 -8.88
N ARG A 102 -6.81 -8.32 -7.59
CA ARG A 102 -7.87 -8.82 -6.68
C ARG A 102 -7.94 -10.31 -6.39
N ASN A 103 -7.28 -11.14 -7.18
CA ASN A 103 -7.16 -12.58 -6.98
C ASN A 103 -5.68 -12.96 -7.02
N GLY A 104 -4.85 -12.15 -6.36
CA GLY A 104 -3.41 -12.29 -6.41
C GLY A 104 -2.75 -11.79 -5.15
N LEU A 105 -1.43 -11.94 -5.15
CA LEU A 105 -0.56 -11.81 -3.99
C LEU A 105 -0.63 -10.42 -3.34
N THR A 106 -0.77 -9.36 -4.12
CA THR A 106 -0.85 -7.97 -3.62
C THR A 106 -2.10 -7.67 -2.79
N HIS A 107 -3.16 -8.47 -2.90
CA HIS A 107 -4.38 -8.29 -2.09
C HIS A 107 -4.55 -9.42 -1.06
N SER A 108 -3.44 -9.99 -0.58
CA SER A 108 -3.43 -11.09 0.39
C SER A 108 -2.55 -10.78 1.59
N LEU A 109 -2.70 -11.59 2.65
CA LEU A 109 -1.83 -11.51 3.82
C LEU A 109 -0.40 -11.91 3.48
N SER A 110 -0.21 -12.85 2.55
CA SER A 110 1.13 -13.23 2.06
C SER A 110 1.84 -12.07 1.38
N GLY A 111 1.14 -11.27 0.55
CA GLY A 111 1.72 -10.05 -0.02
C GLY A 111 2.09 -9.04 1.05
N MET A 112 1.21 -8.80 2.01
CA MET A 112 1.51 -7.90 3.13
C MET A 112 2.78 -8.34 3.87
N VAL A 113 2.93 -9.62 4.18
CA VAL A 113 4.11 -10.17 4.86
C VAL A 113 5.37 -9.99 4.00
N ILE A 114 5.32 -10.36 2.71
CA ILE A 114 6.48 -10.26 1.82
C ILE A 114 6.95 -8.81 1.68
N PHE A 115 6.04 -7.88 1.38
CA PHE A 115 6.41 -6.48 1.21
C PHE A 115 6.82 -5.81 2.53
N SER A 116 6.21 -6.21 3.66
CA SER A 116 6.65 -5.72 4.99
C SER A 116 8.03 -6.24 5.34
N PHE A 117 8.37 -7.48 4.97
CA PHE A 117 9.71 -8.03 5.15
C PHE A 117 10.75 -7.28 4.31
N ILE A 118 10.43 -6.96 3.05
CA ILE A 118 11.26 -6.12 2.19
C ILE A 118 11.46 -4.74 2.82
N ALA A 119 10.38 -4.09 3.29
CA ALA A 119 10.47 -2.79 3.96
C ALA A 119 11.32 -2.87 5.24
N GLY A 120 11.16 -3.91 6.06
CA GLY A 120 11.96 -4.09 7.27
C GLY A 120 13.44 -4.36 7.01
N TYR A 121 13.74 -5.15 5.97
CA TYR A 121 15.11 -5.38 5.51
C TYR A 121 15.81 -4.07 5.12
N ILE A 122 15.13 -3.23 4.33
CA ILE A 122 15.64 -1.89 3.97
C ILE A 122 15.75 -1.00 5.22
N GLY A 123 14.75 -1.01 6.10
CA GLY A 123 14.78 -0.22 7.33
C GLY A 123 16.01 -0.52 8.19
N ASN A 124 16.33 -1.81 8.36
CA ASN A 124 17.50 -2.24 9.13
C ASN A 124 18.83 -1.83 8.47
N ILE A 125 18.95 -1.96 7.14
CA ILE A 125 20.20 -1.64 6.44
C ILE A 125 20.53 -0.14 6.49
N TYR A 126 19.52 0.71 6.36
CA TYR A 126 19.70 2.17 6.34
C TYR A 126 19.42 2.82 7.70
N ASN A 127 19.31 2.03 8.77
CA ASN A 127 19.01 2.49 10.14
C ASN A 127 17.73 3.35 10.23
N ILE A 128 16.74 3.09 9.36
CA ILE A 128 15.42 3.71 9.42
C ILE A 128 14.56 2.84 10.33
N ASN A 129 14.62 3.15 11.63
CA ASN A 129 13.91 2.41 12.65
C ASN A 129 12.41 2.35 12.36
N TYR A 130 11.79 1.22 12.72
CA TYR A 130 10.34 1.02 12.69
C TYR A 130 9.66 1.14 11.32
N LEU A 131 10.42 1.16 10.22
CA LEU A 131 9.89 1.25 8.85
C LEU A 131 8.82 0.19 8.55
N THR A 132 9.00 -1.04 9.06
CA THR A 132 8.04 -2.13 8.96
C THR A 132 6.68 -1.79 9.56
N TYR A 133 6.62 -1.07 10.69
CA TYR A 133 5.36 -0.72 11.35
C TYR A 133 4.54 0.26 10.50
N TYR A 134 5.19 1.30 9.98
CA TYR A 134 4.55 2.26 9.07
C TYR A 134 4.02 1.55 7.82
N PHE A 135 4.82 0.63 7.28
CA PHE A 135 4.44 -0.16 6.11
C PHE A 135 3.23 -1.06 6.39
N MET A 136 3.24 -1.80 7.51
CA MET A 136 2.15 -2.66 7.94
C MET A 136 0.86 -1.89 8.20
N ILE A 137 0.93 -0.67 8.75
CA ILE A 137 -0.25 0.20 8.94
C ILE A 137 -0.88 0.53 7.59
N GLY A 138 -0.09 1.02 6.63
CA GLY A 138 -0.62 1.38 5.31
C GLY A 138 -1.18 0.19 4.54
N TYR A 139 -0.39 -0.88 4.40
CA TYR A 139 -0.79 -2.07 3.65
C TYR A 139 -1.94 -2.81 4.36
N GLY A 140 -1.85 -2.98 5.68
CA GLY A 140 -2.88 -3.64 6.47
C GLY A 140 -4.21 -2.90 6.37
N MET A 141 -4.19 -1.56 6.50
CA MET A 141 -5.41 -0.77 6.36
C MET A 141 -5.96 -0.80 4.94
N HIS A 142 -5.11 -0.91 3.91
CA HIS A 142 -5.59 -1.17 2.55
C HIS A 142 -6.46 -2.45 2.49
N LEU A 143 -5.96 -3.57 3.01
CA LEU A 143 -6.68 -4.85 3.02
C LEU A 143 -7.98 -4.76 3.83
N LEU A 144 -7.93 -4.15 5.01
CA LEU A 144 -9.11 -3.97 5.87
C LEU A 144 -10.18 -3.12 5.17
N CYS A 145 -9.78 -2.05 4.48
CA CYS A 145 -10.74 -1.25 3.72
C CYS A 145 -11.39 -2.04 2.59
N ASP A 146 -10.63 -2.86 1.87
CA ASP A 146 -11.20 -3.68 0.80
C ASP A 146 -12.11 -4.80 1.34
N MET A 147 -11.86 -5.31 2.56
CA MET A 147 -12.79 -6.19 3.28
C MET A 147 -14.12 -5.52 3.65
N ALA A 148 -14.14 -4.20 3.85
CA ALA A 148 -15.36 -3.41 4.09
C ALA A 148 -16.19 -3.18 2.81
N THR A 149 -15.68 -3.59 1.65
CA THR A 149 -16.42 -3.54 0.39
C THR A 149 -17.09 -4.87 0.07
N ASN A 150 -18.13 -4.84 -0.76
CA ASN A 150 -18.81 -6.04 -1.23
C ASN A 150 -17.93 -6.98 -2.08
N ARG A 151 -16.71 -6.54 -2.46
CA ARG A 151 -15.74 -7.32 -3.23
C ARG A 151 -14.89 -8.24 -2.35
N GLY A 152 -14.53 -7.79 -1.15
CA GLY A 152 -13.61 -8.51 -0.24
C GLY A 152 -12.21 -8.74 -0.82
N VAL A 153 -11.38 -9.45 -0.07
CA VAL A 153 -9.99 -9.78 -0.45
C VAL A 153 -9.66 -11.26 -0.19
N PRO A 154 -8.83 -11.91 -1.02
CA PRO A 154 -8.41 -13.29 -0.82
C PRO A 154 -7.26 -13.38 0.20
N LEU A 155 -7.55 -13.12 1.48
CA LEU A 155 -6.51 -13.02 2.54
C LEU A 155 -5.55 -14.22 2.57
N LEU A 156 -6.06 -15.42 2.30
CA LEU A 156 -5.31 -16.68 2.37
C LEU A 156 -4.67 -17.10 1.03
N TYR A 157 -4.65 -16.23 0.02
CA TYR A 157 -3.88 -16.48 -1.21
C TYR A 157 -2.38 -16.60 -0.86
N PRO A 158 -1.61 -17.52 -1.46
CA PRO A 158 -1.96 -18.40 -2.59
C PRO A 158 -2.64 -19.73 -2.21
N PHE A 159 -2.81 -20.02 -0.92
CA PHE A 159 -3.35 -21.31 -0.46
C PHE A 159 -4.86 -21.44 -0.71
N LYS A 160 -5.62 -20.34 -0.55
CA LYS A 160 -7.06 -20.30 -0.82
C LYS A 160 -7.45 -18.99 -1.51
N ASN A 161 -8.24 -19.11 -2.58
CA ASN A 161 -8.75 -17.97 -3.36
C ASN A 161 -10.10 -17.44 -2.86
N LYS A 162 -10.63 -17.98 -1.76
CA LYS A 162 -11.90 -17.53 -1.17
C LYS A 162 -11.74 -16.10 -0.64
N LYS A 163 -12.62 -15.20 -1.08
CA LYS A 163 -12.63 -13.81 -0.62
C LYS A 163 -13.29 -13.71 0.75
N ILE A 164 -12.63 -13.00 1.64
CA ILE A 164 -13.09 -12.68 2.98
C ILE A 164 -13.49 -11.20 2.98
N LYS A 165 -14.63 -10.90 3.62
CA LYS A 165 -15.20 -9.57 3.77
C LYS A 165 -15.87 -9.45 5.13
N PHE A 166 -16.11 -8.23 5.58
CA PHE A 166 -16.84 -7.99 6.83
C PHE A 166 -18.33 -8.34 6.71
N PRO A 167 -19.05 -8.53 7.84
CA PRO A 167 -20.49 -8.77 7.83
C PRO A 167 -21.28 -7.61 7.19
N ILE A 168 -20.85 -6.38 7.45
CA ILE A 168 -21.44 -5.16 6.89
C ILE A 168 -20.51 -4.63 5.81
N THR A 169 -21.02 -4.45 4.59
CA THR A 169 -20.24 -3.96 3.46
C THR A 169 -21.04 -2.99 2.59
N TYR A 170 -20.33 -2.15 1.84
CA TYR A 170 -20.94 -1.27 0.84
C TYR A 170 -20.51 -1.63 -0.58
N LYS A 171 -21.35 -1.28 -1.57
CA LYS A 171 -21.06 -1.53 -3.00
C LYS A 171 -20.19 -0.41 -3.57
N THR A 172 -18.96 -0.75 -3.97
CA THR A 172 -18.08 0.19 -4.68
C THR A 172 -18.67 0.60 -6.03
N ASN A 173 -18.38 1.82 -6.49
CA ASN A 173 -18.93 2.42 -7.72
C ASN A 173 -20.48 2.52 -7.74
N SER A 174 -21.13 2.51 -6.58
CA SER A 174 -22.53 2.91 -6.45
C SER A 174 -22.63 4.36 -5.99
N LYS A 175 -23.80 4.99 -6.13
CA LYS A 175 -24.04 6.36 -5.61
C LYS A 175 -23.72 6.42 -4.10
N ILE A 176 -24.33 5.51 -3.33
CA ILE A 176 -24.12 5.39 -1.88
C ILE A 176 -22.64 5.13 -1.55
N GLY A 177 -22.00 4.18 -2.22
CA GLY A 177 -20.60 3.85 -1.97
C GLY A 177 -19.63 5.00 -2.29
N THR A 178 -19.96 5.79 -3.32
CA THR A 178 -19.18 6.99 -3.65
C THR A 178 -19.33 8.05 -2.57
N THR A 179 -20.56 8.29 -2.09
CA THR A 179 -20.81 9.20 -0.97
C THR A 179 -20.10 8.76 0.31
N ILE A 180 -20.08 7.47 0.64
CA ILE A 180 -19.33 6.94 1.78
C ILE A 180 -17.83 7.24 1.65
N GLU A 181 -17.23 6.93 0.49
CA GLU A 181 -15.81 7.18 0.25
C GLU A 181 -15.44 8.68 0.30
N GLU A 182 -16.35 9.55 -0.14
CA GLU A 182 -16.19 11.01 -0.07
C GLU A 182 -16.28 11.54 1.36
N LEU A 183 -17.25 11.08 2.15
CA LEU A 183 -17.36 11.44 3.56
C LEU A 183 -16.14 10.97 4.35
N LEU A 184 -15.66 9.75 4.12
CA LEU A 184 -14.41 9.25 4.73
C LEU A 184 -13.21 10.13 4.39
N ALA A 185 -13.11 10.60 3.15
CA ALA A 185 -12.05 11.51 2.74
C ALA A 185 -12.16 12.89 3.41
N ILE A 186 -13.37 13.46 3.48
CA ILE A 186 -13.62 14.77 4.12
C ILE A 186 -13.32 14.70 5.62
N PHE A 187 -13.91 13.74 6.33
CA PHE A 187 -13.67 13.58 7.76
C PHE A 187 -12.22 13.24 8.07
N GLY A 188 -11.58 12.42 7.22
CA GLY A 188 -10.17 12.10 7.34
C GLY A 188 -9.27 13.33 7.17
N LEU A 189 -9.59 14.21 6.22
CA LEU A 189 -8.87 15.46 6.01
C LEU A 189 -9.06 16.43 7.18
N LEU A 190 -10.30 16.62 7.64
CA LEU A 190 -10.58 17.45 8.82
C LEU A 190 -9.86 16.95 10.07
N PHE A 191 -9.87 15.63 10.28
CA PHE A 191 -9.12 14.99 11.36
C PHE A 191 -7.62 15.23 11.24
N ALA A 192 -7.04 15.10 10.04
CA ALA A 192 -5.61 15.35 9.84
C ALA A 192 -5.24 16.82 10.09
N ILE A 193 -6.04 17.76 9.60
CA ILE A 193 -5.86 19.20 9.82
C ILE A 193 -5.90 19.54 11.32
N TYR A 194 -6.82 18.95 12.07
CA TYR A 194 -6.91 19.13 13.52
C TYR A 194 -5.76 18.46 14.26
N LYS A 195 -5.42 17.21 13.90
CA LYS A 195 -4.52 16.38 14.67
C LYS A 195 -3.06 16.79 14.50
N ILE A 196 -2.62 17.12 13.29
CA ILE A 196 -1.21 17.44 13.01
C ILE A 196 -0.70 18.60 13.89
N PRO A 197 -1.35 19.77 13.98
CA PRO A 197 -0.93 20.85 14.88
C PRO A 197 -0.88 20.43 16.35
N MET A 198 -1.88 19.68 16.82
CA MET A 198 -1.94 19.17 18.19
C MET A 198 -0.77 18.24 18.54
N ILE A 199 -0.20 17.53 17.57
CA ILE A 199 0.98 16.69 17.78
C ILE A 199 2.21 17.55 18.14
N PHE A 200 2.33 18.73 17.53
CA PHE A 200 3.46 19.64 17.75
C PHE A 200 3.29 20.48 19.02
N ILE A 201 2.07 20.89 19.35
CA ILE A 201 1.79 21.62 20.59
C ILE A 201 2.12 20.75 21.82
N ASN A 202 1.71 19.48 21.81
CA ASN A 202 1.94 18.54 22.93
C ASN A 202 3.34 17.92 22.96
N LYS A 203 4.28 18.39 22.12
CA LYS A 203 5.70 17.98 22.17
C LYS A 203 6.53 18.86 23.11
N HIS A 204 5.97 19.98 23.57
CA HIS A 204 6.48 20.81 24.66
C HIS A 204 5.80 20.40 25.98
#